data_AF-A0A7S4G637-F1
#
_entry.id   AF-A0A7S4G637-F1
#
_cell.length_a   1.000
_cell.length_b   1.000
_cell.length_c   1.000
_cell.angle_alpha   90.00
_cell.angle_beta   90.00
_cell.angle_gamma   90.00
#
_symmetry.space_group_name_H-M   'P 1'
#
loop_
_entity.id
_entity.type
_entity.pdbx_description
1 polymer ?
#
loop_
_entity_poly.entity_id
_entity_poly.type
_entity_poly.pdbx_seq_one_letter_code
_entity_poly.pdbx_strand_id
1 'polypeptide(L)'
;MPQAPEFLLAKTLQRLDEAAALKGWWVSEKYDGLRAYWDGERLVSRTGKEFHAPAWFRELLPPDMPLDGELWVGRNKFKETCSIVQTKRKSAQYNDGDKWE
;
A
#
# COMPACT_ATOMS: atom_id res chain seq x y z
N MET A 1 -18.11 -5.20 -13.64
CA MET A 1 -16.85 -4.64 -13.08
C MET A 1 -16.55 -5.40 -11.79
N PRO A 2 -15.30 -5.76 -11.48
CA PRO A 2 -15.00 -6.37 -10.18
C PRO A 2 -15.47 -5.41 -9.06
N GLN A 3 -16.13 -5.97 -8.05
CA GLN A 3 -16.66 -5.21 -6.92
C GLN A 3 -15.49 -4.66 -6.10
N ALA A 4 -15.50 -3.35 -5.80
CA ALA A 4 -14.48 -2.76 -4.94
C ALA A 4 -14.52 -3.43 -3.55
N PRO A 5 -13.38 -3.75 -2.94
CA PRO A 5 -13.35 -4.35 -1.61
C PRO A 5 -14.08 -3.48 -0.60
N GLU A 6 -14.84 -4.08 0.32
CA GLU A 6 -15.39 -3.35 1.45
C GLU A 6 -14.26 -3.07 2.45
N PHE A 7 -13.79 -1.82 2.47
CA PHE A 7 -12.62 -1.45 3.25
C PHE A 7 -12.98 -1.12 4.71
N LEU A 8 -12.24 -1.71 5.65
CA LEU A 8 -12.24 -1.25 7.04
C LEU A 8 -11.70 0.19 7.10
N LEU A 9 -12.45 1.08 7.75
CA LEU A 9 -12.07 2.47 7.98
C LEU A 9 -11.74 2.68 9.47
N ALA A 10 -10.66 3.42 9.73
CA ALA A 10 -10.29 3.79 11.07
C ALA A 10 -11.32 4.76 11.67
N LYS A 11 -11.66 4.56 12.95
CA LYS A 11 -12.43 5.51 13.75
C LYS A 11 -11.48 6.41 14.51
N THR A 12 -11.90 7.65 14.77
CA THR A 12 -11.14 8.57 15.62
C THR A 12 -11.15 8.07 17.06
N LEU A 13 -9.96 7.91 17.65
CA LEU A 13 -9.83 7.66 19.07
C LEU A 13 -10.14 8.96 19.83
N GLN A 14 -11.25 8.96 20.57
CA GLN A 14 -11.78 10.20 21.16
C GLN A 14 -11.03 10.63 22.43
N ARG A 15 -10.57 9.68 23.26
CA ARG A 15 -9.73 9.97 24.43
C ARG A 15 -8.71 8.86 24.64
N LEU A 16 -7.52 9.28 25.03
CA LEU A 16 -6.31 8.47 25.22
C LEU A 16 -5.79 8.63 26.66
N ASP A 17 -6.67 9.03 27.57
CA ASP A 17 -6.37 9.38 28.95
C ASP A 17 -6.08 8.17 29.84
N GLU A 18 -6.34 6.95 29.35
CA GLU A 18 -6.10 5.74 30.11
C GLU A 18 -5.33 4.70 29.28
N ALA A 19 -4.17 4.26 29.79
CA ALA A 19 -3.45 3.10 29.24
C ALA A 19 -4.33 1.82 29.23
N ALA A 20 -5.38 1.78 30.04
CA ALA A 20 -6.40 0.73 30.01
C ALA A 20 -7.18 0.71 28.68
N ALA A 21 -7.39 1.85 28.03
CA ALA A 21 -8.13 1.96 26.76
C ALA A 21 -7.42 1.28 25.58
N LEU A 22 -6.09 1.09 25.68
CA LEU A 22 -5.28 0.43 24.65
C LEU A 22 -5.03 -1.06 24.92
N LYS A 23 -5.43 -1.59 26.09
CA LYS A 23 -5.26 -3.02 26.38
C LYS A 23 -6.07 -3.85 25.37
N GLY A 24 -5.42 -4.87 24.80
CA GLY A 24 -6.03 -5.74 23.78
C GLY A 24 -5.95 -5.20 22.35
N TRP A 25 -5.38 -4.00 22.13
CA TRP A 25 -5.15 -3.45 20.80
C TRP A 25 -3.69 -3.59 20.39
N TRP A 26 -3.48 -3.93 19.11
CA TRP A 26 -2.20 -3.75 18.46
C TRP A 26 -2.06 -2.29 18.03
N VAL A 27 -0.87 -1.72 18.24
CA VAL A 27 -0.54 -0.35 17.85
C VAL A 27 0.55 -0.39 16.79
N SER A 28 0.37 0.39 15.73
CA SER A 28 1.34 0.54 14.64
C SER A 28 1.57 2.02 14.31
N GLU A 29 2.71 2.33 13.71
CA GLU A 29 2.93 3.66 13.13
C GLU A 29 1.94 3.88 11.99
N LYS A 30 1.28 5.04 11.95
CA LYS A 30 0.48 5.45 10.81
C LYS A 30 1.41 5.99 9.73
N TYR A 31 1.56 5.26 8.63
CA TYR A 31 2.26 5.77 7.46
C TYR A 31 1.42 6.80 6.69
N ASP A 32 2.13 7.72 6.05
CA ASP A 32 1.57 8.75 5.17
C ASP A 32 1.95 8.43 3.73
N GLY A 33 1.19 7.52 3.12
CA GLY A 33 1.46 6.97 1.80
C GLY A 33 0.19 6.85 0.96
N LEU A 34 0.12 5.82 0.12
CA LEU A 34 -1.07 5.49 -0.66
C LEU A 34 -1.58 4.10 -0.29
N ARG A 35 -2.79 4.01 0.28
CA ARG A 35 -3.47 2.73 0.52
C ARG A 35 -3.59 1.94 -0.78
N ALA A 36 -3.12 0.69 -0.76
CA ALA A 36 -3.17 -0.24 -1.86
C ALA A 36 -3.67 -1.61 -1.38
N TYR A 37 -4.58 -2.18 -2.16
CA TYR A 37 -5.10 -3.52 -1.98
C TYR A 37 -4.49 -4.44 -3.03
N TRP A 38 -3.84 -5.51 -2.57
CA TRP A 38 -3.39 -6.61 -3.42
C TRP A 38 -4.52 -7.64 -3.54
N ASP A 39 -4.97 -7.90 -4.77
CA ASP A 39 -6.07 -8.84 -5.04
C ASP A 39 -5.61 -10.27 -5.36
N GLY A 40 -4.31 -10.57 -5.21
CA GLY A 40 -3.67 -11.81 -5.66
C GLY A 40 -2.93 -11.66 -7.00
N GLU A 41 -3.17 -10.58 -7.74
CA GLU A 41 -2.54 -10.34 -9.05
C GLU A 41 -2.12 -8.88 -9.29
N ARG A 42 -2.88 -7.93 -8.73
CA ARG A 42 -2.77 -6.50 -8.98
C ARG A 42 -2.86 -5.71 -7.69
N LEU A 43 -2.21 -4.54 -7.70
CA LEU A 43 -2.39 -3.52 -6.68
C LEU A 43 -3.47 -2.54 -7.12
N VAL A 44 -4.45 -2.32 -6.27
CA VAL A 44 -5.64 -1.50 -6.55
C VAL A 44 -5.82 -0.45 -5.47
N SER A 45 -6.09 0.79 -5.87
CA SER A 45 -6.39 1.88 -4.94
C SER A 45 -7.76 1.69 -4.28
N ARG A 46 -8.02 2.47 -3.22
CA ARG A 46 -9.34 2.55 -2.57
C ARG A 46 -10.50 2.82 -3.54
N THR A 47 -10.26 3.54 -4.64
CA THR A 47 -11.30 3.87 -5.63
C THR A 47 -11.32 2.93 -6.83
N GLY A 48 -10.63 1.78 -6.75
CA GLY A 48 -10.60 0.79 -7.83
C GLY A 48 -9.59 1.07 -8.95
N LYS A 49 -8.68 2.02 -8.78
CA LYS A 49 -7.66 2.33 -9.81
C LYS A 49 -6.46 1.40 -9.64
N GLU A 50 -6.05 0.72 -10.70
CA GLU A 50 -4.83 -0.09 -10.68
C GLU A 50 -3.56 0.77 -10.52
N PHE A 51 -2.65 0.30 -9.67
CA PHE A 51 -1.27 0.75 -9.60
C PHE A 51 -0.40 -0.21 -10.42
N HIS A 52 0.23 0.30 -11.48
CA HIS A 52 1.07 -0.51 -12.36
C HIS A 52 2.46 -0.73 -11.74
N ALA A 53 2.54 -1.67 -10.79
CA ALA A 53 3.80 -2.08 -10.21
C ALA A 53 4.62 -2.98 -11.16
N PRO A 54 5.96 -2.88 -11.15
CA PRO A 54 6.84 -3.78 -11.91
C PRO A 54 6.57 -5.26 -11.60
N ALA A 55 6.86 -6.15 -12.56
CA ALA A 55 6.68 -7.59 -12.40
C ALA A 55 7.43 -8.13 -11.17
N TRP A 56 8.71 -7.77 -11.02
CA TRP A 56 9.54 -8.18 -9.89
C TRP A 56 8.93 -7.82 -8.53
N PHE A 57 8.20 -6.70 -8.43
CA PHE A 57 7.57 -6.29 -7.16
C PHE A 57 6.32 -7.11 -6.87
N ARG A 58 5.52 -7.40 -7.91
CA ARG A 58 4.30 -8.21 -7.78
C ARG A 58 4.61 -9.67 -7.48
N GLU A 59 5.70 -10.20 -8.03
CA GLU A 59 6.18 -11.56 -7.78
C GLU A 59 6.60 -11.83 -6.32
N LEU A 60 6.87 -10.77 -5.54
CA LEU A 60 7.16 -10.89 -4.10
C LEU A 60 5.88 -11.01 -3.24
N LEU A 61 4.70 -10.75 -3.81
CA LEU A 61 3.43 -10.79 -3.09
C LEU A 61 2.75 -12.16 -3.25
N PRO A 62 2.06 -12.67 -2.21
CA PRO A 62 1.42 -13.97 -2.25
C PRO A 62 0.21 -13.98 -3.20
N PRO A 63 0.13 -14.89 -4.18
CA PRO A 63 -0.96 -14.90 -5.16
C PRO A 63 -2.30 -15.40 -4.58
N ASP A 64 -2.26 -16.13 -3.48
CA ASP A 64 -3.39 -16.82 -2.84
C ASP A 64 -3.93 -16.08 -1.61
N MET A 65 -3.38 -14.91 -1.28
CA MET A 65 -3.78 -14.13 -0.11
C MET A 65 -3.93 -12.65 -0.46
N PRO A 66 -5.14 -12.06 -0.33
CA PRO A 66 -5.31 -10.63 -0.49
C PRO A 66 -4.62 -9.88 0.66
N LEU A 67 -4.02 -8.73 0.35
CA LEU A 67 -3.34 -7.88 1.32
C LEU A 67 -3.88 -6.45 1.25
N ASP A 68 -4.01 -5.81 2.40
CA ASP A 68 -4.35 -4.38 2.51
C ASP A 68 -3.20 -3.68 3.23
N GLY A 69 -2.66 -2.64 2.63
CA GLY A 69 -1.49 -1.95 3.16
C GLY A 69 -1.25 -0.60 2.52
N GLU A 70 -0.09 -0.04 2.80
CA GLU A 70 0.31 1.30 2.38
C GLU A 70 1.54 1.22 1.48
N LEU A 71 1.47 1.74 0.26
CA LEU A 71 2.66 2.05 -0.53
C LEU A 71 3.33 3.27 0.10
N TRP A 72 4.56 3.10 0.58
CA TRP A 72 5.25 4.10 1.38
C TRP A 72 6.77 3.99 1.19
N VAL A 73 7.42 5.14 0.95
CA VAL A 73 8.87 5.19 0.66
C VAL A 73 9.71 5.82 1.80
N GLY A 74 9.05 6.36 2.83
CA GLY A 74 9.73 6.95 3.99
C GLY A 74 8.95 8.11 4.64
N ARG A 75 9.40 8.50 5.83
CA ARG A 75 8.81 9.63 6.57
C ARG A 75 8.98 10.93 5.79
N ASN A 76 7.95 11.77 5.78
CA ASN A 76 7.90 13.04 5.04
C ASN A 76 8.06 12.90 3.50
N LYS A 77 7.88 11.70 2.94
CA LYS A 77 8.04 11.41 1.50
C LYS A 77 6.72 11.10 0.79
N PHE A 78 5.60 11.65 1.27
CA PHE A 78 4.28 11.44 0.66
C PHE A 78 4.24 11.85 -0.82
N LYS A 79 4.80 13.02 -1.17
CA LYS A 79 4.83 13.51 -2.56
C LYS A 79 5.67 12.62 -3.48
N GLU A 80 6.82 12.15 -2.99
CA GLU A 80 7.71 11.23 -3.70
C GLU A 80 7.01 9.88 -3.95
N THR A 81 6.36 9.34 -2.91
CA THR A 81 5.51 8.13 -3.02
C THR A 81 4.44 8.30 -4.10
N CYS A 82 3.71 9.43 -4.07
CA CYS A 82 2.69 9.73 -5.08
C CYS A 82 3.28 9.78 -6.49
N SER A 83 4.44 10.43 -6.67
CA SER A 83 5.10 10.55 -7.96
C SER A 83 5.48 9.19 -8.55
N ILE A 84 6.08 8.31 -7.73
CA ILE A 84 6.48 6.95 -8.15
C ILE A 84 5.25 6.14 -8.55
N VAL A 85 4.24 6.08 -7.67
CA VAL A 85 3.06 5.22 -7.83
C VAL A 85 2.17 5.66 -9.00
N GLN A 86 2.12 6.96 -9.31
CA GLN A 86 1.32 7.47 -10.42
C GLN A 86 2.04 7.41 -11.77
N THR A 87 3.34 7.12 -11.79
CA THR A 87 4.13 7.05 -13.01
C THR A 87 3.75 5.81 -13.82
N LYS A 88 3.15 6.03 -14.99
CA LYS A 88 2.80 4.97 -15.95
C LYS A 88 3.99 4.63 -16.84
N ARG A 89 5.11 4.19 -16.27
CA ARG A 89 6.15 3.54 -17.08
C ARG A 89 5.70 2.10 -17.33
N LYS A 90 5.44 1.75 -18.60
CA LYS A 90 5.26 0.34 -18.98
C LYS A 90 6.53 -0.42 -18.57
N SER A 91 6.38 -1.61 -18.04
CA SER A 91 7.44 -2.53 -17.59
C SER A 91 8.49 -2.90 -18.66
N ALA A 92 8.48 -2.28 -19.83
CA ALA A 92 9.38 -2.57 -20.95
C ALA A 92 10.78 -1.94 -20.82
N GLN A 93 11.15 -1.34 -19.68
CA GLN A 93 12.47 -0.69 -19.51
C GLN A 93 13.09 -0.92 -18.12
N TYR A 94 12.80 -2.04 -17.46
CA TYR A 94 13.63 -2.48 -16.33
C TYR A 94 14.71 -3.40 -16.90
N ASN A 95 15.93 -2.89 -17.05
CA ASN A 95 17.08 -3.71 -17.41
C ASN A 95 17.65 -4.31 -16.13
N ASP A 96 17.88 -5.63 -16.12
CA ASP A 96 18.49 -6.36 -14.98
C ASP A 96 19.87 -5.83 -14.53
N GLY A 97 20.48 -4.90 -15.29
CA GLY A 97 21.75 -4.25 -14.98
C GLY A 97 21.70 -3.20 -13.87
N ASP A 98 20.53 -2.66 -13.54
CA ASP A 98 20.41 -1.56 -12.56
C ASP A 98 20.36 -2.04 -11.09
N LYS A 99 20.69 -3.32 -10.83
CA LYS A 99 20.42 -3.97 -9.54
C LYS A 99 21.44 -3.62 -8.43
N TRP A 100 22.58 -3.00 -8.74
CA TRP A 100 23.68 -2.80 -7.76
C TRP A 100 24.54 -1.54 -7.97
N GLU A 101 24.04 -0.48 -8.61
CA GLU A 101 24.71 0.83 -8.65
C GLU A 101 24.02 1.87 -7.77
#